data_AF-A0A6C0KB05-F1
#
_entry.id   AF-A0A6C0KB05-F1
#
_cell.length_a   1.000
_cell.length_b   1.000
_cell.length_c   1.000
_cell.angle_alpha   90.00
_cell.angle_beta   90.00
_cell.angle_gamma   90.00
#
_symmetry.space_group_name_H-M   'P 1'
#
loop_
_entity.id
_entity.type
_entity.pdbx_description
1 polymer ?
#
loop_
_entity_poly.entity_id
_entity_poly.type
_entity_poly.pdbx_seq_one_letter_code
_entity_poly.pdbx_strand_id
1 'polypeptide(L)'
;MNQDSSSRGKTYRKSHSVLDVSGAVALGFYEKTFQFLHQDAENALHRPWHKIERGLRIGRLRDFVEREKARLTLNADDEELLFKLLIKGLDRKILNSKASVTYDTDKEQITEIKGLVAHTTATGSTKYSLIEKKPVATQKRRQVSAAATTTGPTVQAPATQRDVA
;
A
#
# COMPACT_ATOMS: atom_id res chain seq x y z
N MET A 1 -28.18 45.48 -54.02
CA MET A 1 -28.60 44.56 -52.94
C MET A 1 -27.67 43.35 -52.92
N ASN A 2 -26.78 43.26 -51.93
CA ASN A 2 -25.92 42.09 -51.73
C ASN A 2 -26.68 41.05 -50.88
N GLN A 3 -26.85 39.84 -51.42
CA GLN A 3 -27.43 38.69 -50.72
C GLN A 3 -26.32 37.93 -49.98
N ASP A 4 -26.37 37.95 -48.65
CA ASP A 4 -25.47 37.23 -47.75
C ASP A 4 -25.97 35.78 -47.61
N SER A 5 -25.27 34.82 -48.22
CA SER A 5 -25.56 33.39 -48.08
C SER A 5 -24.55 32.72 -47.15
N SER A 6 -24.77 32.90 -45.85
CA SER A 6 -23.98 32.25 -44.79
C SER A 6 -24.29 30.74 -44.72
N SER A 7 -23.50 29.94 -45.44
CA SER A 7 -23.51 28.48 -45.36
C SER A 7 -22.66 28.00 -44.17
N ARG A 8 -23.25 27.98 -42.98
CA ARG A 8 -22.60 27.39 -41.79
C ARG A 8 -22.65 25.86 -41.87
N GLY A 9 -21.48 25.23 -41.91
CA GLY A 9 -21.30 23.78 -41.91
C GLY A 9 -22.04 23.10 -40.76
N LYS A 10 -23.08 22.34 -41.09
CA LYS A 10 -23.77 21.44 -40.15
C LYS A 10 -22.86 20.25 -39.88
N THR A 11 -22.21 20.22 -38.72
CA THR A 11 -21.60 18.99 -38.21
C THR A 11 -22.74 18.03 -37.84
N TYR A 12 -22.91 16.99 -38.64
CA TYR A 12 -23.86 15.92 -38.36
C TYR A 12 -23.37 15.15 -37.12
N ARG A 13 -23.90 15.48 -35.93
CA ARG A 13 -23.76 14.59 -34.77
C ARG A 13 -24.65 13.38 -35.04
N LYS A 14 -24.03 12.25 -35.43
CA LYS A 14 -24.71 10.95 -35.49
C LYS A 14 -25.41 10.72 -34.15
N SER A 15 -26.74 10.64 -34.18
CA SER A 15 -27.55 10.26 -33.04
C SER A 15 -27.16 8.84 -32.64
N HIS A 16 -26.61 8.70 -31.45
CA HIS A 16 -26.14 7.45 -30.87
C HIS A 16 -27.32 6.59 -30.37
N SER A 17 -28.39 6.48 -31.18
CA SER A 17 -29.64 5.82 -30.81
C SER A 17 -29.74 4.38 -31.30
N VAL A 18 -28.79 3.93 -32.13
CA VAL A 18 -28.69 2.52 -32.58
C VAL A 18 -27.24 2.11 -32.45
N LEU A 19 -26.79 1.90 -31.21
CA LEU A 19 -25.70 0.97 -31.00
C LEU A 19 -26.25 -0.40 -31.35
N ASP A 20 -25.77 -0.99 -32.44
CA ASP A 20 -26.05 -2.37 -32.80
C ASP A 20 -25.33 -3.30 -31.81
N VAL A 21 -25.97 -3.50 -30.66
CA VAL A 21 -25.58 -4.47 -29.62
C VAL A 21 -25.49 -5.88 -30.22
N SER A 22 -26.23 -6.15 -31.29
CA SER A 22 -26.31 -7.47 -31.95
C SER A 22 -24.96 -7.91 -32.52
N GLY A 23 -24.19 -7.00 -33.13
CA GLY A 23 -22.86 -7.31 -33.66
C GLY A 23 -21.83 -7.68 -32.58
N ALA A 24 -21.89 -7.02 -31.41
CA ALA A 24 -21.02 -7.35 -30.28
C ALA A 24 -21.38 -8.73 -29.67
N VAL A 25 -22.66 -9.12 -29.73
CA VAL A 25 -23.14 -10.42 -29.23
C VAL A 25 -22.68 -11.52 -30.17
N ALA A 26 -22.82 -11.31 -31.48
CA ALA A 26 -22.40 -12.25 -32.52
C ALA A 26 -20.88 -12.52 -32.53
N LEU A 27 -20.05 -11.55 -32.13
CA LEU A 27 -18.59 -11.69 -32.05
C LEU A 27 -18.09 -12.31 -30.73
N GLY A 28 -18.98 -12.74 -29.85
CA GLY A 28 -18.63 -13.32 -28.54
C GLY A 28 -17.90 -12.33 -27.62
N PHE A 29 -18.03 -11.02 -27.88
CA PHE A 29 -17.36 -9.99 -27.09
C PHE A 29 -17.86 -9.97 -25.64
N TYR A 30 -19.14 -10.28 -25.43
CA TYR A 30 -19.75 -10.40 -24.10
C TYR A 30 -19.18 -11.57 -23.30
N GLU A 31 -18.94 -12.70 -23.94
CA GLU A 31 -18.41 -13.88 -23.26
C GLU A 31 -16.96 -13.66 -22.84
N LYS A 32 -16.15 -13.10 -23.74
CA LYS A 32 -14.75 -12.74 -23.45
C LYS A 32 -14.64 -11.65 -22.38
N THR A 33 -15.47 -10.62 -22.43
CA THR A 33 -15.48 -9.57 -21.40
C THR A 33 -15.97 -10.12 -20.06
N PHE A 34 -16.99 -10.98 -20.04
CA PHE A 34 -17.45 -11.63 -18.82
C PHE A 34 -16.38 -12.53 -18.20
N GLN A 35 -15.72 -13.37 -19.00
CA GLN A 35 -14.59 -14.20 -18.52
C GLN A 35 -13.44 -13.34 -17.99
N PHE A 36 -13.10 -12.26 -18.68
CA PHE A 36 -12.07 -11.32 -18.21
C PHE A 36 -12.44 -10.67 -16.89
N LEU A 37 -13.68 -10.17 -16.74
CA LEU A 37 -14.15 -9.57 -15.50
C LEU A 37 -14.21 -10.58 -14.35
N HIS A 38 -14.62 -11.82 -14.64
CA HIS A 38 -14.65 -12.89 -13.66
C HIS A 38 -13.23 -13.24 -13.18
N GLN A 39 -12.31 -13.43 -14.12
CA GLN A 39 -10.90 -13.66 -13.80
C GLN A 39 -10.30 -12.47 -13.03
N ASP A 40 -10.66 -11.24 -13.37
CA ASP A 40 -10.18 -10.05 -12.66
C ASP A 40 -10.69 -9.98 -11.22
N ALA A 41 -11.96 -10.35 -11.00
CA ALA A 41 -12.58 -10.43 -9.69
C ALA A 41 -11.93 -11.49 -8.81
N GLU A 42 -11.71 -12.70 -9.34
CA GLU A 42 -11.04 -13.80 -8.63
C GLU A 42 -9.60 -13.41 -8.26
N ASN A 43 -8.88 -12.72 -9.15
CA ASN A 43 -7.50 -12.31 -8.89
C ASN A 43 -7.37 -11.01 -8.09
N ALA A 44 -8.47 -10.34 -7.75
CA ALA A 44 -8.42 -9.03 -7.13
C ALA A 44 -7.73 -9.05 -5.75
N LEU A 45 -7.81 -10.17 -5.04
CA LEU A 45 -7.25 -10.39 -3.69
C LEU A 45 -5.81 -10.93 -3.71
N HIS A 46 -5.43 -11.70 -4.73
CA HIS A 46 -4.04 -12.14 -4.91
C HIS A 46 -3.08 -11.01 -5.29
N ARG A 47 -3.61 -9.84 -5.64
CA ARG A 47 -2.80 -8.66 -5.90
C ARG A 47 -2.05 -8.23 -4.64
N PRO A 48 -0.82 -7.71 -4.78
CA PRO A 48 -0.10 -7.17 -3.63
C PRO A 48 -0.87 -5.98 -3.05
N TRP A 49 -0.85 -5.83 -1.72
CA TRP A 49 -1.65 -4.86 -0.94
C TRP A 49 -1.85 -3.46 -1.58
N HIS A 50 -0.78 -2.85 -2.11
CA HIS A 50 -0.81 -1.53 -2.73
C HIS A 50 -1.61 -1.45 -4.06
N LYS A 51 -1.83 -2.59 -4.72
CA LYS A 51 -2.62 -2.74 -5.95
C LYS A 51 -4.06 -3.22 -5.71
N ILE A 52 -4.39 -3.62 -4.48
CA ILE A 52 -5.76 -4.00 -4.13
C ILE A 52 -6.65 -2.75 -4.16
N GLU A 53 -7.87 -2.91 -4.64
CA GLU A 53 -8.84 -1.81 -4.65
C GLU A 53 -9.14 -1.30 -3.24
N ARG A 54 -9.53 -0.03 -3.11
CA ARG A 54 -9.82 0.57 -1.79
C ARG A 54 -10.93 -0.18 -1.06
N GLY A 55 -11.98 -0.61 -1.77
CA GLY A 55 -13.11 -1.35 -1.18
C GLY A 55 -12.66 -2.67 -0.57
N LEU A 56 -11.89 -3.46 -1.32
CA LEU A 56 -11.35 -4.74 -0.87
C LEU A 56 -10.38 -4.56 0.32
N ARG A 57 -9.55 -3.51 0.32
CA ARG A 57 -8.69 -3.19 1.47
C ARG A 57 -9.50 -2.92 2.74
N ILE A 58 -10.61 -2.20 2.63
CA ILE A 58 -11.48 -1.91 3.77
C ILE A 58 -12.11 -3.20 4.31
N GLY A 59 -12.55 -4.10 3.43
CA GLY A 59 -13.03 -5.43 3.82
C GLY A 59 -11.98 -6.17 4.66
N ARG A 60 -10.73 -6.23 4.19
CA ARG A 60 -9.64 -6.89 4.93
C ARG A 60 -9.25 -6.20 6.23
N LEU A 61 -9.43 -4.88 6.32
CA LEU A 61 -9.26 -4.16 7.59
C LEU A 61 -10.35 -4.54 8.61
N ARG A 62 -11.59 -4.83 8.18
CA ARG A 62 -12.63 -5.34 9.08
C ARG A 62 -12.25 -6.71 9.63
N ASP A 63 -11.87 -7.64 8.76
CA ASP A 63 -11.43 -8.99 9.17
C ASP A 63 -10.23 -8.93 10.13
N PHE A 64 -9.35 -7.94 9.95
CA PHE A 64 -8.23 -7.71 10.87
C PHE A 64 -8.71 -7.23 12.24
N VAL A 65 -9.60 -6.24 12.28
CA VAL A 65 -10.15 -5.69 13.52
C VAL A 65 -10.95 -6.74 14.30
N GLU A 66 -11.73 -7.58 13.62
CA GLU A 66 -12.48 -8.66 14.26
C GLU A 66 -11.57 -9.71 14.92
N ARG A 67 -10.49 -10.10 14.23
CA ARG A 67 -9.46 -10.99 14.80
C ARG A 67 -8.77 -10.35 15.99
N GLU A 68 -8.49 -9.05 15.90
CA GLU A 68 -7.82 -8.31 16.97
C GLU A 68 -8.74 -8.13 18.19
N LYS A 69 -10.04 -7.95 17.97
CA LYS A 69 -11.07 -7.99 19.01
C LYS A 69 -11.09 -9.32 19.73
N ALA A 70 -11.07 -10.43 18.99
CA ALA A 70 -11.03 -11.76 19.59
C ALA A 70 -9.71 -11.99 20.37
N ARG A 71 -8.58 -11.49 19.86
CA ARG A 71 -7.26 -11.65 20.47
C ARG A 71 -7.07 -10.83 21.75
N LEU A 72 -7.53 -9.58 21.76
CA LEU A 72 -7.34 -8.63 22.85
C LEU A 72 -8.59 -8.42 23.71
N THR A 73 -9.69 -9.12 23.41
CA THR A 73 -10.99 -8.99 24.09
C THR A 73 -11.44 -7.53 24.18
N LEU A 74 -11.36 -6.81 23.05
CA LEU A 74 -11.74 -5.41 22.97
C LEU A 74 -13.25 -5.22 23.09
N ASN A 75 -13.65 -4.10 23.69
CA ASN A 75 -15.05 -3.71 23.74
C ASN A 75 -15.53 -3.26 22.34
N ALA A 76 -16.84 -3.31 22.10
CA ALA A 76 -17.41 -2.97 20.78
C ALA A 76 -17.10 -1.51 20.37
N ASP A 77 -17.02 -0.60 21.33
CA ASP A 77 -16.67 0.81 21.06
C ASP A 77 -15.21 0.96 20.61
N ASP A 78 -14.29 0.23 21.25
CA ASP A 78 -12.86 0.26 20.92
C ASP A 78 -12.59 -0.38 19.55
N GLU A 79 -13.36 -1.41 19.19
CA GLU A 79 -13.36 -2.03 17.86
C GLU A 79 -13.71 -1.00 16.77
N GLU A 80 -14.80 -0.26 16.97
CA GLU A 80 -15.27 0.74 16.00
C GLU A 80 -14.27 1.91 15.89
N LEU A 81 -13.69 2.34 17.01
CA LEU A 81 -12.65 3.36 17.06
C LEU A 81 -11.38 2.90 16.31
N LEU A 82 -10.95 1.66 16.52
CA LEU A 82 -9.82 1.07 15.82
C LEU A 82 -10.09 1.02 14.30
N PHE A 83 -11.27 0.56 13.89
CA PHE A 83 -11.65 0.50 12.48
C PHE A 83 -11.67 1.89 11.83
N LYS A 84 -12.28 2.88 12.49
CA LYS A 84 -12.29 4.29 12.03
C LYS A 84 -10.87 4.85 11.90
N LEU A 85 -9.98 4.54 12.85
CA LEU A 85 -8.58 4.95 12.80
C LEU A 85 -7.85 4.34 11.59
N LEU A 86 -8.06 3.05 11.32
CA LEU A 86 -7.44 2.36 10.20
C LEU A 86 -7.92 2.90 8.84
N ILE A 87 -9.22 3.20 8.70
CA ILE A 87 -9.75 3.88 7.50
C ILE A 87 -9.07 5.24 7.32
N LYS A 88 -8.99 6.03 8.39
CA LYS A 88 -8.36 7.36 8.35
C LYS A 88 -6.86 7.25 7.99
N GLY A 89 -6.18 6.21 8.45
CA GLY A 89 -4.80 5.89 8.07
C GLY A 89 -4.64 5.47 6.60
N LEU A 90 -5.65 4.79 6.04
CA LEU A 90 -5.70 4.44 4.62
C LEU A 90 -5.92 5.69 3.75
N ASP A 91 -6.83 6.58 4.14
CA ASP A 91 -7.11 7.82 3.42
C ASP A 91 -5.91 8.78 3.44
N ARG A 92 -5.15 8.80 4.54
CA ARG A 92 -3.88 9.54 4.66
C ARG A 92 -2.71 8.86 3.94
N LYS A 93 -2.95 7.75 3.22
CA LYS A 93 -1.96 6.93 2.48
C LYS A 93 -0.84 6.34 3.36
N ILE A 94 -1.00 6.33 4.68
CA ILE A 94 -0.02 5.75 5.61
C ILE A 94 0.03 4.23 5.45
N LEU A 95 -1.14 3.63 5.26
CA LEU A 95 -1.30 2.18 5.07
C LEU A 95 -1.23 1.76 3.59
N ASN A 96 -0.83 2.62 2.66
CA ASN A 96 -0.81 2.26 1.23
C ASN A 96 0.45 1.47 0.82
N SER A 97 1.52 1.56 1.61
CA SER A 97 2.81 0.92 1.29
C SER A 97 2.87 -0.52 1.78
N LYS A 98 3.58 -1.37 1.02
CA LYS A 98 4.01 -2.73 1.43
C LYS A 98 4.83 -2.69 2.73
N ALA A 99 5.49 -1.57 3.02
CA ALA A 99 6.26 -1.42 4.26
C ALA A 99 5.37 -1.25 5.49
N SER A 100 4.15 -0.75 5.33
CA SER A 100 3.24 -0.42 6.43
C SER A 100 2.32 -1.58 6.79
N VAL A 101 1.93 -2.39 5.81
CA VAL A 101 1.01 -3.52 6.01
C VAL A 101 1.65 -4.78 5.48
N THR A 102 1.82 -5.77 6.36
CA THR A 102 2.23 -7.13 5.97
C THR A 102 0.96 -7.87 5.55
N TYR A 103 0.86 -8.15 4.25
CA TYR A 103 -0.26 -8.85 3.63
C TYR A 103 0.22 -10.18 3.09
N ASP A 104 -0.49 -11.25 3.44
CA ASP A 104 -0.28 -12.59 2.92
C ASP A 104 -1.24 -12.81 1.74
N THR A 105 -0.69 -12.95 0.54
CA THR A 105 -1.45 -13.15 -0.71
C THR A 105 -2.05 -14.54 -0.82
N ASP A 106 -1.53 -15.51 -0.08
CA ASP A 106 -1.95 -16.91 -0.15
C ASP A 106 -3.14 -17.16 0.80
N LYS A 107 -3.11 -16.52 1.97
CA LYS A 107 -4.21 -16.55 2.95
C LYS A 107 -5.20 -15.40 2.78
N GLU A 108 -4.91 -14.48 1.85
CA GLU A 108 -5.68 -13.26 1.57
C GLU A 108 -5.90 -12.35 2.79
N GLN A 109 -5.02 -12.44 3.78
CA GLN A 109 -5.22 -11.85 5.10
C GLN A 109 -4.09 -10.88 5.46
N ILE A 110 -4.47 -9.81 6.16
CA ILE A 110 -3.51 -8.93 6.82
C ILE A 110 -2.93 -9.69 8.01
N THR A 111 -1.61 -9.84 8.06
CA THR A 111 -0.91 -10.48 9.18
C THR A 111 -0.54 -9.47 10.25
N GLU A 112 -0.06 -8.29 9.85
CA GLU A 112 0.35 -7.24 10.78
C GLU A 112 0.25 -5.85 10.15
N ILE A 113 -0.18 -4.87 10.95
CA ILE A 113 -0.15 -3.44 10.61
C ILE A 113 0.98 -2.77 11.40
N LYS A 114 2.05 -2.39 10.70
CA LYS A 114 3.22 -1.75 11.32
C LYS A 114 2.90 -0.31 11.72
N GLY A 115 3.25 0.04 12.95
CA GLY A 115 3.03 1.38 13.49
C GLY A 115 1.67 1.57 14.19
N LEU A 116 0.88 0.50 14.34
CA LEU A 116 -0.25 0.51 15.27
C LEU A 116 0.29 0.46 16.70
N VAL A 117 -0.03 1.49 17.49
CA VAL A 117 0.34 1.57 18.90
C VAL A 117 -0.92 1.66 19.74
N ALA A 118 -1.07 0.71 20.65
CA ALA A 118 -2.11 0.72 21.66
C ALA A 118 -1.60 1.47 22.90
N HIS A 119 -2.34 2.48 23.34
CA HIS A 119 -2.12 3.16 24.60
C HIS A 119 -3.28 2.84 25.53
N THR A 120 -3.07 1.91 26.45
CA THR A 120 -4.04 1.60 27.50
C THR A 120 -3.91 2.63 28.60
N THR A 121 -4.97 3.41 28.81
CA THR A 121 -5.01 4.41 29.89
C THR A 121 -5.37 3.70 31.20
N ALA A 122 -4.91 4.22 32.35
CA ALA A 122 -5.18 3.65 33.68
C ALA A 122 -6.69 3.46 33.99
N THR A 123 -7.57 4.15 33.25
CA THR A 123 -9.04 4.04 33.30
C THR A 123 -9.60 2.84 32.54
N GLY A 124 -8.76 2.00 31.91
CA GLY A 124 -9.17 0.82 31.15
C GLY A 124 -9.51 1.07 29.67
N SER A 125 -9.55 2.33 29.22
CA SER A 125 -9.80 2.66 27.81
C SER A 125 -8.52 2.49 26.97
N THR A 126 -8.62 1.74 25.87
CA THR A 126 -7.49 1.50 24.94
C THR A 126 -7.55 2.46 23.77
N LYS A 127 -6.66 3.45 23.74
CA LYS A 127 -6.55 4.40 22.63
C LYS A 127 -5.53 3.92 21.61
N TYR A 128 -5.98 3.71 20.39
CA TYR A 128 -5.09 3.39 19.27
C TYR A 128 -4.55 4.65 18.59
N SER A 129 -3.27 4.61 18.21
CA SER A 129 -2.63 5.64 17.41
C SER A 129 -1.77 4.99 16.33
N LEU A 130 -1.71 5.63 15.15
CA LEU A 130 -0.92 5.15 14.03
C LEU A 130 0.33 6.04 13.89
N ILE A 131 1.52 5.48 14.13
CA ILE A 131 2.78 6.22 14.01
C ILE A 131 3.15 6.38 12.53
N GLU A 132 3.22 7.63 12.10
CA GLU A 132 3.81 7.98 10.81
C GLU A 132 5.33 7.91 10.90
N LYS A 133 5.92 6.86 10.31
CA LYS A 133 7.35 6.89 10.01
C LYS A 133 7.57 7.94 8.91
N LYS A 134 7.97 9.16 9.32
CA LYS A 134 8.47 10.18 8.39
C LYS A 134 9.51 9.52 7.48
N PRO A 135 9.40 9.64 6.14
CA PRO A 135 10.43 9.13 5.26
C PRO A 135 11.73 9.84 5.64
N VAL A 136 12.71 9.07 6.11
CA VAL A 136 14.06 9.58 6.34
C VAL A 136 14.57 9.98 4.97
N ALA A 137 14.64 11.29 4.72
CA ALA A 137 15.28 11.83 3.54
C ALA A 137 16.70 11.28 3.51
N THR A 138 16.97 10.39 2.56
CA THR A 138 18.32 9.87 2.33
C THR A 138 19.09 11.02 1.70
N GLN A 139 19.67 11.89 2.53
CA GLN A 139 20.67 12.81 2.01
C GLN A 139 21.80 11.95 1.47
N LYS A 140 21.97 11.99 0.14
CA LYS A 140 23.04 11.34 -0.59
C LYS A 140 24.36 11.86 -0.01
N ARG A 141 24.96 11.10 0.90
CA ARG A 141 26.29 11.40 1.42
C ARG A 141 27.25 11.23 0.25
N ARG A 142 27.59 12.34 -0.39
CA ARG A 142 28.68 12.41 -1.37
C ARG A 142 29.94 11.98 -0.63
N GLN A 143 30.43 10.79 -0.96
CA GLN A 143 31.75 10.35 -0.52
C GLN A 143 32.75 11.37 -1.05
N VAL A 144 33.33 12.16 -0.16
CA VAL A 144 34.60 12.82 -0.45
C VAL A 144 35.63 11.71 -0.33
N SER A 145 36.13 11.27 -1.47
CA SER A 145 37.28 10.38 -1.58
C SER A 145 38.48 11.07 -0.94
N ALA A 146 38.78 10.75 0.32
CA ALA A 146 40.04 11.04 0.96
C ALA A 146 41.06 10.00 0.46
N ALA A 147 41.79 10.35 -0.59
CA ALA A 147 42.97 9.61 -1.01
C ALA A 147 44.16 9.99 -0.13
N ALA A 148 44.86 8.94 0.34
CA ALA A 148 46.23 8.90 0.82
C ALA A 148 46.57 9.62 2.14
N THR A 149 46.81 8.85 3.21
CA THR A 149 48.17 8.64 3.74
C THR A 149 48.21 7.37 4.58
N THR A 150 49.20 6.55 4.25
CA THR A 150 49.46 5.16 4.61
C THR A 150 49.93 5.02 6.07
N THR A 151 49.25 4.18 6.84
CA THR A 151 49.73 3.63 8.12
C THR A 151 50.55 2.38 7.86
N GLY A 152 51.85 2.42 8.18
CA GLY A 152 52.69 1.22 8.30
C GLY A 152 52.57 0.63 9.72
N PRO A 153 52.46 -0.70 9.89
CA PRO A 153 52.35 -1.31 11.22
C PRO A 153 53.74 -1.54 11.83
N THR A 154 54.01 -0.88 12.96
CA THR A 154 55.10 -1.20 13.89
C THR A 154 54.80 -2.54 14.56
N VAL A 155 55.52 -3.60 14.19
CA VAL A 155 55.50 -4.89 14.90
C VAL A 155 56.43 -4.79 16.10
N GLN A 156 55.83 -4.80 17.29
CA GLN A 156 56.49 -4.78 18.58
C GLN A 156 56.77 -6.24 19.00
N ALA A 157 58.04 -6.60 19.18
CA ALA A 157 58.47 -7.91 19.67
C ALA A 157 58.76 -7.83 21.19
N PRO A 158 58.29 -8.78 22.02
CA PRO A 158 58.72 -8.90 23.41
C PRO A 158 59.86 -9.93 23.53
N ALA A 159 61.06 -9.48 23.91
CA ALA A 159 62.16 -10.35 24.30
C ALA A 159 62.10 -10.59 25.82
N THR A 160 61.74 -11.82 26.21
CA THR A 160 61.80 -12.31 27.59
C THR A 160 63.21 -12.82 27.90
N GLN A 161 63.78 -12.25 28.96
CA GLN A 161 65.05 -12.59 29.59
C GLN A 161 64.95 -13.94 30.32
N ARG A 162 65.93 -14.84 30.10
CA ARG A 162 66.14 -16.02 30.96
C ARG A 162 67.63 -16.22 31.22
N ASP A 163 68.01 -15.87 32.43
CA ASP A 163 69.20 -16.31 33.18
C ASP A 163 69.28 -17.84 33.23
N VAL A 164 70.41 -18.44 32.82
CA VAL A 164 71.00 -19.64 33.43
C VAL A 164 72.52 -19.68 33.14
N ALA A 165 73.29 -19.90 34.21
CA ALA A 165 74.70 -20.29 34.34
C ALA A 165 75.76 -19.18 34.39
#